data_AF-A0A960HPR3-F1
#
_entry.id   AF-A0A960HPR3-F1
#
_cell.length_a   1.000
_cell.length_b   1.000
_cell.length_c   1.000
_cell.angle_alpha   90.00
_cell.angle_beta   90.00
_cell.angle_gamma   90.00
#
_symmetry.space_group_name_H-M   'P 1'
#
loop_
_entity.id
_entity.type
_entity.pdbx_description
1 polymer ?
#
loop_
_entity_poly.entity_id
_entity_poly.type
_entity_poly.pdbx_seq_one_letter_code
_entity_poly.pdbx_strand_id
1 'polypeptide(L)'
;MGAPTEDDRVEVLDRFLSGLARGADANQLAADIAELHRRNNTFPGEVLMALAADALDLADYGRDRRVEYRSLLTKHLPEVEFRGKEHRRIQYTVLTTFALQGGLEPDLLDEVTYWIEQYWQYALFAAVAVVRASAERAGVSVESFTADLAARHGLDIS
;
A
#
# COMPACT_ATOMS: atom_id res chain seq x y z
N MET A 1 -18.82 -4.32 -16.11
CA MET A 1 -17.44 -4.70 -15.73
C MET A 1 -17.57 -5.64 -14.55
N GLY A 2 -16.94 -6.82 -14.59
CA GLY A 2 -17.08 -7.84 -13.53
C GLY A 2 -16.44 -7.40 -12.21
N ALA A 3 -16.72 -8.12 -11.13
CA ALA A 3 -15.96 -7.96 -9.88
C ALA A 3 -14.47 -8.33 -10.11
N PRO A 4 -13.51 -7.76 -9.35
CA PRO A 4 -12.13 -8.21 -9.38
C PRO A 4 -12.04 -9.72 -9.06
N THR A 5 -11.26 -10.43 -9.85
CA THR A 5 -10.98 -11.86 -9.68
C THR A 5 -9.79 -12.06 -8.75
N GLU A 6 -9.52 -13.31 -8.36
CA GLU A 6 -8.30 -13.63 -7.62
C GLU A 6 -7.05 -13.38 -8.46
N ASP A 7 -7.11 -13.68 -9.76
CA ASP A 7 -6.01 -13.40 -10.69
C ASP A 7 -5.70 -11.90 -10.78
N ASP A 8 -6.74 -11.04 -10.78
CA ASP A 8 -6.54 -9.58 -10.72
C ASP A 8 -5.83 -9.15 -9.43
N ARG A 9 -6.14 -9.79 -8.29
CA ARG A 9 -5.49 -9.50 -7.00
C ARG A 9 -4.03 -9.93 -7.02
N VAL A 10 -3.76 -11.14 -7.50
CA VAL A 10 -2.40 -11.68 -7.65
C VAL A 10 -1.56 -10.77 -8.55
N GLU A 11 -2.10 -10.31 -9.68
CA GLU A 11 -1.40 -9.41 -10.60
C GLU A 11 -1.04 -8.07 -9.93
N VAL A 12 -1.92 -7.50 -9.11
CA VAL A 12 -1.62 -6.27 -8.34
C VAL A 12 -0.47 -6.50 -7.38
N LEU A 13 -0.53 -7.60 -6.61
CA LEU A 13 0.49 -7.93 -5.62
C LEU A 13 1.85 -8.18 -6.28
N ASP A 14 1.89 -8.97 -7.36
CA ASP A 14 3.11 -9.25 -8.10
C ASP A 14 3.73 -7.97 -8.66
N ARG A 15 2.98 -7.16 -9.41
CA ARG A 15 3.51 -5.90 -9.98
C ARG A 15 4.04 -4.96 -8.91
N PHE A 16 3.32 -4.83 -7.80
CA PHE A 16 3.71 -3.96 -6.69
C PHE A 16 5.00 -4.45 -6.02
N LEU A 17 5.04 -5.72 -5.63
CA LEU A 17 6.14 -6.31 -4.87
C LEU A 17 7.39 -6.47 -5.74
N SER A 18 7.25 -7.04 -6.94
CA SER A 18 8.34 -7.18 -7.92
C SER A 18 8.91 -5.82 -8.33
N GLY A 19 8.06 -4.80 -8.48
CA GLY A 19 8.50 -3.44 -8.77
C GLY A 19 9.31 -2.83 -7.62
N LEU A 20 8.82 -2.91 -6.38
CA LEU A 20 9.55 -2.44 -5.19
C LEU A 20 10.87 -3.18 -4.99
N ALA A 21 10.90 -4.50 -5.20
CA ALA A 21 12.11 -5.31 -5.10
C ALA A 21 13.19 -4.84 -6.09
N ARG A 22 12.77 -4.47 -7.31
CA ARG A 22 13.64 -3.88 -8.35
C ARG A 22 13.99 -2.41 -8.13
N GLY A 23 13.51 -1.80 -7.04
CA GLY A 23 13.79 -0.41 -6.68
C GLY A 23 12.92 0.61 -7.40
N ALA A 24 11.76 0.22 -7.95
CA ALA A 24 10.81 1.16 -8.52
C ALA A 24 10.31 2.15 -7.46
N ASP A 25 10.17 3.41 -7.86
CA ASP A 25 9.57 4.44 -7.03
C ASP A 25 8.03 4.40 -7.07
N ALA A 26 7.39 5.14 -6.17
CA ALA A 26 5.93 5.14 -6.05
C ALA A 26 5.19 5.61 -7.33
N ASN A 27 5.79 6.51 -8.11
CA ASN A 27 5.18 7.01 -9.35
C ASN A 27 5.30 6.00 -10.48
N GLN A 28 6.42 5.28 -10.57
CA GLN A 28 6.62 4.17 -11.50
C GLN A 28 5.63 3.04 -11.23
N LEU A 29 5.50 2.63 -9.96
CA LEU A 29 4.51 1.63 -9.54
C LEU A 29 3.08 2.07 -9.85
N ALA A 30 2.76 3.34 -9.63
CA ALA A 30 1.45 3.88 -9.97
C ALA A 30 1.18 3.80 -11.48
N ALA A 31 2.17 4.09 -12.33
CA ALA A 31 2.02 3.95 -13.77
C ALA A 31 1.81 2.49 -14.19
N ASP A 32 2.57 1.56 -13.62
CA ASP A 32 2.50 0.12 -13.93
C ASP A 32 1.17 -0.53 -13.49
N ILE A 33 0.55 -0.02 -12.42
CA ILE A 33 -0.71 -0.53 -11.87
C ILE A 33 -1.94 0.21 -12.41
N ALA A 34 -1.77 1.39 -13.02
CA ALA A 34 -2.87 2.26 -13.45
C ALA A 34 -3.89 1.57 -14.37
N GLU A 35 -3.46 0.64 -15.22
CA GLU A 35 -4.36 -0.08 -16.14
C GLU A 35 -5.29 -1.08 -15.44
N LEU A 36 -4.94 -1.52 -14.23
CA LEU A 36 -5.75 -2.44 -13.42
C LEU A 36 -6.87 -1.71 -12.67
N HIS A 37 -6.78 -0.37 -12.55
CA HIS A 37 -7.81 0.43 -11.89
C HIS A 37 -9.15 0.32 -12.61
N ARG A 38 -10.21 0.12 -11.81
CA ARG A 38 -11.59 0.07 -12.30
C ARG A 38 -12.36 1.29 -11.83
N ARG A 39 -13.00 1.98 -12.78
CA ARG A 39 -13.83 3.16 -12.48
C ARG A 39 -14.95 2.83 -11.51
N ASN A 40 -15.21 3.76 -10.59
CA ASN A 40 -16.20 3.66 -9.50
C ASN A 40 -16.03 2.40 -8.65
N ASN A 41 -14.80 1.94 -8.46
CA ASN A 41 -14.45 0.81 -7.63
C ASN A 41 -13.27 1.19 -6.73
N THR A 42 -13.14 0.52 -5.59
CA THR A 42 -11.99 0.72 -4.70
C THR A 42 -10.74 0.03 -5.24
N PHE A 43 -10.89 -0.97 -6.12
CA PHE A 43 -9.80 -1.77 -6.68
C PHE A 43 -8.83 -0.92 -7.52
N PRO A 44 -7.50 -1.11 -7.37
CA PRO A 44 -6.82 -2.10 -6.51
C PRO A 44 -6.50 -1.63 -5.08
N GLY A 45 -7.08 -0.52 -4.63
CA GLY A 45 -6.73 0.12 -3.37
C GLY A 45 -6.91 -0.77 -2.14
N GLU A 46 -8.01 -1.53 -2.03
CA GLU A 46 -8.22 -2.45 -0.90
C GLU A 46 -7.16 -3.56 -0.83
N VAL A 47 -6.66 -4.03 -1.98
CA VAL A 47 -5.62 -5.06 -2.05
C VAL A 47 -4.30 -4.52 -1.53
N LEU A 48 -3.93 -3.30 -1.96
CA LEU A 48 -2.70 -2.62 -1.54
C LEU A 48 -2.73 -2.27 -0.04
N MET A 49 -3.90 -1.89 0.47
CA MET A 49 -4.11 -1.60 1.89
C MET A 49 -3.95 -2.85 2.76
N ALA A 50 -4.50 -3.99 2.33
CA ALA A 50 -4.35 -5.26 3.01
C ALA A 50 -2.88 -5.71 3.01
N LEU A 51 -2.21 -5.63 1.87
CA LEU A 51 -0.77 -5.92 1.75
C LEU A 51 0.07 -5.06 2.70
N ALA A 52 -0.25 -3.77 2.81
CA ALA A 52 0.44 -2.86 3.71
C ALA A 52 0.17 -3.19 5.19
N ALA A 53 -1.04 -3.64 5.53
CA ALA A 53 -1.36 -4.15 6.86
C ALA A 53 -0.56 -5.43 7.19
N ASP A 54 -0.42 -6.34 6.22
CA ASP A 54 0.41 -7.53 6.35
C ASP A 54 1.90 -7.19 6.50
N ALA A 55 2.39 -6.14 5.83
CA ALA A 55 3.74 -5.62 6.03
C ALA A 55 3.95 -5.10 7.47
N LEU A 56 2.97 -4.39 8.02
CA LEU A 56 3.02 -3.91 9.40
C LEU A 56 3.06 -5.06 10.41
N ASP A 57 2.25 -6.09 10.17
CA ASP A 57 2.24 -7.32 10.97
C ASP A 57 3.58 -8.07 10.87
N LEU A 58 4.12 -8.25 9.66
CA LEU A 58 5.42 -8.88 9.44
C LEU A 58 6.57 -8.16 10.16
N ALA A 59 6.51 -6.83 10.24
CA ALA A 59 7.50 -6.01 10.94
C ALA A 59 7.24 -5.83 12.45
N ASP A 60 6.25 -6.54 13.02
CA ASP A 60 5.92 -6.55 14.44
C ASP A 60 5.65 -5.14 14.99
N TYR A 61 4.85 -4.36 14.25
CA TYR A 61 4.33 -3.07 14.72
C TYR A 61 3.22 -3.26 15.76
N GLY A 62 3.15 -2.34 16.73
CA GLY A 62 2.21 -2.44 17.84
C GLY A 62 2.17 -1.18 18.71
N ARG A 63 1.58 -1.29 19.90
CA ARG A 63 1.42 -0.13 20.80
C ARG A 63 2.75 0.41 21.36
N ASP A 64 3.72 -0.47 21.56
CA ASP A 64 5.08 -0.18 22.01
C ASP A 64 6.00 0.21 20.85
N ARG A 65 5.66 -0.19 19.63
CA ARG A 65 6.45 0.01 18.41
C ARG A 65 5.61 0.78 17.39
N ARG A 66 5.71 2.11 17.43
CA ARG A 66 4.84 3.02 16.67
C ARG A 66 5.55 3.58 15.43
N VAL A 67 4.74 3.93 14.43
CA VAL A 67 5.17 4.78 13.32
C VAL A 67 4.77 6.22 13.61
N GLU A 68 5.69 7.16 13.39
CA GLU A 68 5.37 8.58 13.40
C GLU A 68 4.91 9.00 11.99
N TYR A 69 3.68 9.50 11.90
CA TYR A 69 3.00 9.76 10.63
C TYR A 69 3.78 10.73 9.72
N ARG A 70 4.31 11.83 10.25
CA ARG A 70 5.02 12.81 9.40
C ARG A 70 6.32 12.24 8.85
N SER A 71 7.09 11.59 9.71
CA SER A 71 8.37 10.98 9.38
C SER A 71 8.20 9.85 8.37
N LEU A 72 7.11 9.06 8.47
CA LEU A 72 6.77 8.00 7.52
C LEU A 72 6.81 8.52 6.08
N LEU A 73 6.02 9.57 5.80
CA LEU A 73 5.89 10.09 4.44
C LEU A 73 7.18 10.80 4.00
N THR A 74 7.79 11.64 4.85
CA THR A 74 8.99 12.38 4.47
C THR A 74 10.21 11.48 4.21
N LYS A 75 10.28 10.34 4.90
CA LYS A 75 11.43 9.43 4.82
C LYS A 75 11.25 8.33 3.77
N HIS A 76 10.04 7.78 3.67
CA HIS A 76 9.77 6.59 2.85
C HIS A 76 8.97 6.88 1.58
N LEU A 77 8.51 8.12 1.40
CA LEU A 77 7.85 8.57 0.18
C LEU A 77 8.32 9.97 -0.27
N PRO A 78 9.64 10.25 -0.34
CA PRO A 78 10.15 11.57 -0.72
C PRO A 78 9.84 11.97 -2.17
N GLU A 79 9.51 11.00 -3.04
CA GLU A 79 9.23 11.21 -4.46
C GLU A 79 7.81 11.76 -4.75
N VAL A 80 6.93 11.82 -3.75
CA VAL A 80 5.55 12.31 -3.91
C VAL A 80 5.32 13.58 -3.09
N GLU A 81 4.97 14.66 -3.77
CA GLU A 81 4.56 15.90 -3.12
C GLU A 81 3.03 15.97 -3.01
N PHE A 82 2.52 16.09 -1.79
CA PHE A 82 1.08 16.26 -1.53
C PHE A 82 0.73 17.72 -1.33
N ARG A 83 -0.38 18.18 -1.91
CA ARG A 83 -0.88 19.56 -1.77
C ARG A 83 -2.37 19.63 -1.45
N GLY A 84 -2.76 20.58 -0.60
CA GLY A 84 -4.18 20.87 -0.34
C GLY A 84 -4.99 19.66 0.13
N LYS A 85 -5.97 19.21 -0.66
CA LYS A 85 -6.83 18.05 -0.33
C LYS A 85 -6.08 16.72 -0.34
N GLU A 86 -4.95 16.64 -1.04
CA GLU A 86 -4.15 15.42 -1.18
C GLU A 86 -3.58 14.98 0.17
N HIS A 87 -3.21 15.92 1.05
CA HIS A 87 -2.79 15.61 2.42
C HIS A 87 -3.82 14.81 3.20
N ARG A 88 -5.11 15.11 3.03
CA ARG A 88 -6.17 14.38 3.75
C ARG A 88 -6.38 12.99 3.18
N ARG A 89 -6.16 12.82 1.86
CA ARG A 89 -6.31 11.54 1.17
C ARG A 89 -5.20 10.56 1.58
N ILE A 90 -3.94 11.00 1.54
CA ILE A 90 -2.83 10.17 2.02
C ILE A 90 -2.94 9.92 3.54
N GLN A 91 -3.40 10.90 4.31
CA GLN A 91 -3.63 10.71 5.74
C GLN A 91 -4.66 9.63 6.01
N TYR A 92 -5.78 9.69 5.29
CA TYR A 92 -6.82 8.68 5.40
C TYR A 92 -6.28 7.30 5.05
N THR A 93 -5.61 7.13 3.90
CA THR A 93 -5.13 5.79 3.49
C THR A 93 -4.12 5.22 4.47
N VAL A 94 -3.16 6.02 4.95
CA VAL A 94 -2.22 5.57 5.99
C VAL A 94 -2.97 5.16 7.26
N LEU A 95 -3.85 6.01 7.80
CA LEU A 95 -4.56 5.69 9.04
C LEU A 95 -5.42 4.42 8.91
N THR A 96 -6.09 4.26 7.77
CA THR A 96 -6.91 3.09 7.50
C THR A 96 -6.05 1.82 7.36
N THR A 97 -4.80 1.89 6.88
CA THR A 97 -3.87 0.74 6.85
C THR A 97 -3.56 0.26 8.27
N PHE A 98 -3.25 1.19 9.18
CA PHE A 98 -3.01 0.84 10.59
C PHE A 98 -4.28 0.35 11.29
N ALA A 99 -5.45 0.86 10.90
CA ALA A 99 -6.72 0.38 11.42
C ALA A 99 -7.02 -1.06 10.96
N LEU A 100 -6.77 -1.38 9.68
CA LEU A 100 -6.85 -2.73 9.12
C LEU A 100 -5.93 -3.70 9.85
N GLN A 101 -4.67 -3.31 10.08
CA GLN A 101 -3.73 -4.14 10.87
C GLN A 101 -4.24 -4.38 12.30
N GLY A 102 -4.97 -3.41 12.87
CA GLY A 102 -5.65 -3.55 14.16
C GLY A 102 -6.97 -4.33 14.13
N GLY A 103 -7.39 -4.84 12.97
CA GLY A 103 -8.62 -5.63 12.78
C GLY A 103 -9.89 -4.83 12.48
N LEU A 104 -9.79 -3.56 12.10
CA LEU A 104 -10.94 -2.77 11.63
C LEU A 104 -11.16 -3.02 10.13
N GLU A 105 -12.36 -3.46 9.75
CA GLU A 105 -12.80 -3.45 8.35
C GLU A 105 -13.48 -2.11 8.02
N PRO A 106 -12.89 -1.24 7.17
CA PRO A 106 -13.48 0.04 6.77
C PRO A 106 -14.57 -0.14 5.70
N ASP A 107 -15.64 0.67 5.76
CA ASP A 107 -16.60 0.78 4.65
C ASP A 107 -16.01 1.67 3.55
N LEU A 108 -15.03 1.13 2.81
CA LEU A 108 -14.25 1.89 1.85
C LEU A 108 -15.12 2.61 0.82
N LEU A 109 -16.16 1.94 0.33
CA LEU A 109 -17.00 2.49 -0.73
C LEU A 109 -17.69 3.78 -0.26
N ASP A 110 -18.28 3.78 0.94
CA ASP A 110 -18.88 4.98 1.53
C ASP A 110 -17.82 6.04 1.85
N GLU A 111 -16.72 5.64 2.50
CA GLU A 111 -15.68 6.56 2.99
C GLU A 111 -14.95 7.30 1.85
N VAL A 112 -14.78 6.65 0.68
CA VAL A 112 -14.06 7.23 -0.46
C VAL A 112 -14.95 7.69 -1.60
N THR A 113 -16.29 7.62 -1.46
CA THR A 113 -17.27 7.94 -2.53
C THR A 113 -16.93 9.22 -3.31
N TYR A 114 -16.54 10.30 -2.63
CA TYR A 114 -16.27 11.60 -3.27
C TYR A 114 -14.89 11.73 -3.96
N TRP A 115 -14.04 10.72 -3.85
CA TRP A 115 -12.69 10.70 -4.44
C TRP A 115 -12.24 9.30 -4.85
N ILE A 116 -13.22 8.41 -5.13
CA ILE A 116 -13.02 6.99 -5.41
C ILE A 116 -12.06 6.74 -6.57
N GLU A 117 -12.14 7.55 -7.63
CA GLU A 117 -11.25 7.46 -8.80
C GLU A 117 -9.77 7.72 -8.46
N GLN A 118 -9.46 8.34 -7.32
CA GLN A 118 -8.09 8.57 -6.88
C GLN A 118 -7.66 7.62 -5.76
N TYR A 119 -8.60 6.92 -5.11
CA TYR A 119 -8.34 6.15 -3.90
C TYR A 119 -7.19 5.15 -4.06
N TRP A 120 -7.21 4.37 -5.15
CA TRP A 120 -6.19 3.35 -5.42
C TRP A 120 -4.77 3.93 -5.44
N GLN A 121 -4.58 5.15 -5.93
CA GLN A 121 -3.26 5.77 -6.02
C GLN A 121 -2.75 6.18 -4.64
N TYR A 122 -3.63 6.69 -3.76
CA TYR A 122 -3.26 7.01 -2.38
C TYR A 122 -3.07 5.77 -1.51
N ALA A 123 -3.79 4.68 -1.82
CA ALA A 123 -3.56 3.37 -1.20
C ALA A 123 -2.18 2.81 -1.61
N LEU A 124 -1.81 2.93 -2.89
CA LEU A 124 -0.47 2.59 -3.38
C LEU A 124 0.62 3.39 -2.69
N PHE A 125 0.45 4.71 -2.58
CA PHE A 125 1.40 5.58 -1.89
C PHE A 125 1.57 5.23 -0.41
N ALA A 126 0.47 4.95 0.29
CA ALA A 126 0.52 4.48 1.66
C ALA A 126 1.24 3.13 1.76
N ALA A 127 0.94 2.19 0.87
CA ALA A 127 1.57 0.87 0.83
C ALA A 127 3.09 0.96 0.61
N VAL A 128 3.56 1.79 -0.33
CA VAL A 128 5.00 2.01 -0.56
C VAL A 128 5.68 2.54 0.71
N ALA A 129 5.10 3.57 1.32
CA ALA A 129 5.67 4.17 2.53
C ALA A 129 5.73 3.15 3.68
N VAL A 130 4.65 2.38 3.87
CA VAL A 130 4.54 1.38 4.94
C VAL A 130 5.49 0.20 4.72
N VAL A 131 5.60 -0.34 3.50
CA VAL A 131 6.51 -1.46 3.20
C VAL A 131 7.96 -1.05 3.40
N ARG A 132 8.35 0.14 2.92
CA ARG A 132 9.72 0.67 3.13
C ARG A 132 10.02 0.92 4.62
N ALA A 133 9.07 1.45 5.37
CA ALA A 133 9.21 1.63 6.82
C ALA A 133 9.32 0.29 7.55
N SER A 134 8.57 -0.71 7.10
CA SER A 134 8.57 -2.06 7.66
C SER A 134 9.89 -2.78 7.40
N ALA A 135 10.46 -2.66 6.19
CA ALA A 135 11.79 -3.17 5.87
C ALA A 135 12.88 -2.53 6.75
N GLU A 136 12.87 -1.20 6.89
CA GLU A 136 13.80 -0.51 7.79
C GLU A 136 13.64 -0.98 9.24
N ARG A 137 12.40 -1.13 9.71
CA ARG A 137 12.09 -1.58 11.07
C ARG A 137 12.60 -3.00 11.35
N ALA A 138 12.51 -3.88 10.36
CA ALA A 138 13.01 -5.24 10.39
C ALA A 138 14.55 -5.31 10.22
N GLY A 139 15.20 -4.21 9.81
CA GLY A 139 16.64 -4.15 9.62
C GLY A 139 17.13 -4.88 8.37
N VAL A 140 16.27 -5.03 7.36
CA VAL A 140 16.56 -5.72 6.09
C VAL A 140 16.42 -4.76 4.91
N SER A 141 16.88 -5.17 3.73
CA SER A 141 16.64 -4.41 2.49
C SER A 141 15.16 -4.46 2.12
N VAL A 142 14.70 -3.47 1.35
CA VAL A 142 13.34 -3.48 0.77
C VAL A 142 13.14 -4.73 -0.09
N GLU A 143 14.14 -5.10 -0.89
CA GLU A 143 14.15 -6.32 -1.71
C GLU A 143 13.88 -7.60 -0.89
N SER A 144 14.66 -7.84 0.17
CA SER A 144 14.44 -9.00 1.05
C SER A 144 13.07 -8.96 1.70
N PHE A 145 12.64 -7.79 2.18
CA PHE A 145 11.34 -7.66 2.83
C PHE A 145 10.17 -7.92 1.87
N THR A 146 10.26 -7.44 0.63
CA THR A 146 9.24 -7.70 -0.39
C THR A 146 9.20 -9.17 -0.79
N ALA A 147 10.34 -9.87 -0.79
CA ALA A 147 10.37 -11.31 -1.04
C ALA A 147 9.69 -12.11 0.09
N ASP A 148 9.96 -11.76 1.36
CA ASP A 148 9.27 -12.37 2.51
C ASP A 148 7.76 -12.11 2.49
N LEU A 149 7.36 -10.88 2.10
CA LEU A 149 5.96 -10.51 1.97
C LEU A 149 5.29 -11.23 0.80
N ALA A 150 5.96 -11.36 -0.36
CA ALA A 150 5.47 -12.16 -1.49
C ALA A 150 5.28 -13.63 -1.10
N ALA A 151 6.24 -14.23 -0.40
CA ALA A 151 6.15 -15.61 0.06
C ALA A 151 4.95 -15.83 0.99
N ARG A 152 4.60 -14.84 1.84
CA ARG A 152 3.38 -14.86 2.68
C ARG A 152 2.10 -14.93 1.83
N HIS A 153 2.09 -14.32 0.66
CA HIS A 153 0.98 -14.36 -0.30
C HIS A 153 1.09 -15.51 -1.31
N GLY A 154 2.07 -16.42 -1.17
CA GLY A 154 2.29 -17.52 -2.10
C GLY A 154 2.81 -17.10 -3.48
N LEU A 155 3.44 -15.93 -3.58
CA LEU A 155 4.02 -15.38 -4.80
C LEU A 155 5.53 -15.62 -4.84
N ASP A 156 6.05 -15.86 -6.04
CA ASP A 156 7.49 -15.93 -6.32
C ASP A 156 7.87 -14.75 -7.20
N ILE A 157 8.38 -13.68 -6.56
CA ILE A 157 8.79 -12.45 -7.24
C ILE A 157 10.28 -12.57 -7.61
N SER A 158 10.59 -12.51 -8.91
CA SER A 158 11.96 -12.60 -9.45
C SER A 158 12.61 -11.23 -9.65
#